data_AF-A0A2T3JAB5-F1
#
_entry.id   AF-A0A2T3JAB5-F1
#
_cell.length_a   1.000
_cell.length_b   1.000
_cell.length_c   1.000
_cell.angle_alpha   90.00
_cell.angle_beta   90.00
_cell.angle_gamma   90.00
#
_symmetry.space_group_name_H-M   'P 1'
#
loop_
_entity.id
_entity.type
_entity.pdbx_description
1 polymer ?
#
loop_
_entity_poly.entity_id
_entity_poly.type
_entity_poly.pdbx_seq_one_letter_code
_entity_poly.pdbx_strand_id
1 'polypeptide(L)'
;MANIEQLIDLLIPDPILSSTAIHNRKQRRSSILDPYRLEIMTLYDEFGQSGTAIQIWLAHKKNIYITKGMIYKRIQYWRKLNESMIKDEKQRQI
;
A
#
# COMPACT_ATOMS: atom_id res chain seq x y z
N MET A 1 -4.16 -15.54 28.96
CA MET A 1 -3.04 -15.05 28.13
C MET A 1 -3.65 -14.38 26.92
N ALA A 2 -3.52 -13.06 26.79
CA ALA A 2 -4.08 -12.33 25.66
C ALA A 2 -3.31 -12.72 24.39
N ASN A 3 -4.03 -13.26 23.41
CA ASN A 3 -3.46 -13.77 22.17
C ASN A 3 -3.11 -12.58 21.27
N ILE A 4 -1.82 -12.42 20.94
CA ILE A 4 -1.29 -11.29 20.15
C ILE A 4 -2.01 -11.18 18.79
N GLU A 5 -2.50 -12.30 18.27
CA GLU A 5 -3.31 -12.35 17.04
C GLU A 5 -4.63 -11.58 17.14
N GLN A 6 -5.24 -11.50 18.33
CA GLN A 6 -6.51 -10.79 18.53
C GLN A 6 -6.35 -9.26 18.59
N LEU A 7 -5.13 -8.76 18.87
CA LEU A 7 -4.86 -7.32 18.90
C LEU A 7 -4.60 -6.75 17.51
N ILE A 8 -4.11 -7.58 16.58
CA ILE A 8 -3.80 -7.16 15.20
C ILE A 8 -5.09 -6.91 14.40
N ASP A 9 -6.10 -7.75 14.59
CA ASP A 9 -7.41 -7.58 13.94
C ASP A 9 -8.21 -6.39 14.50
N LEU A 10 -7.85 -5.85 15.68
CA LEU A 10 -8.51 -4.67 16.25
C LEU A 10 -7.89 -3.34 15.77
N LEU A 11 -6.68 -3.37 15.21
CA LEU A 11 -5.90 -2.17 14.88
C LEU A 11 -5.99 -1.75 13.40
N ILE A 12 -6.54 -2.61 12.54
CA ILE A 12 -6.66 -2.35 11.10
C ILE A 12 -8.13 -2.00 10.81
N PRO A 13 -8.49 -0.71 10.69
CA PRO A 13 -9.84 -0.36 10.29
C PRO A 13 -10.12 -0.91 8.89
N ASP A 14 -11.21 -1.64 8.75
CA ASP A 14 -11.70 -2.16 7.47
C ASP A 14 -11.71 -1.03 6.42
N PRO A 15 -11.17 -1.27 5.20
CA PRO A 15 -11.19 -0.26 4.16
C PRO A 15 -12.62 -0.10 3.67
N ILE A 16 -13.35 0.84 4.27
CA ILE A 16 -14.66 1.28 3.81
C ILE A 16 -14.49 1.75 2.36
N LEU A 17 -15.19 1.05 1.48
CA LEU A 17 -15.26 1.22 0.04
C LEU A 17 -15.84 2.61 -0.30
N SER A 18 -15.03 3.68 -0.20
CA SER A 18 -15.44 5.02 -0.62
C SER A 18 -15.29 5.14 -2.14
N SER A 19 -16.36 4.76 -2.83
CA SER A 19 -16.57 5.01 -4.25
C SER A 19 -16.86 6.50 -4.47
N THR A 20 -15.82 7.30 -4.71
CA THR A 20 -15.95 8.62 -5.32
C THR A 20 -15.16 8.66 -6.62
N ALA A 21 -15.88 8.90 -7.71
CA ALA A 21 -15.44 8.89 -9.09
C ALA A 21 -14.18 9.73 -9.34
N ILE A 22 -13.14 9.11 -9.90
CA ILE A 22 -11.97 9.83 -10.45
C ILE A 22 -11.74 9.35 -11.88
N HIS A 23 -12.04 10.27 -12.80
CA HIS A 23 -11.60 10.40 -14.19
C HIS A 23 -10.78 9.24 -14.80
N ASN A 24 -11.35 8.62 -15.83
CA ASN A 24 -10.71 7.69 -16.77
C ASN A 24 -9.33 8.18 -17.23
N ARG A 25 -8.26 7.66 -16.62
CA ARG A 25 -6.92 7.62 -17.21
C ARG A 25 -6.65 6.16 -17.58
N LYS A 26 -6.40 5.92 -18.88
CA LYS A 26 -5.99 4.64 -19.50
C LYS A 26 -5.46 3.65 -18.47
N GLN A 27 -6.16 2.52 -18.28
CA GLN A 27 -5.78 1.43 -17.38
C GLN A 27 -4.33 1.01 -17.65
N ARG A 28 -3.38 1.64 -16.94
CA ARG A 28 -2.04 1.12 -16.77
C ARG A 28 -2.23 -0.19 -16.01
N ARG A 29 -1.72 -1.30 -16.56
CA ARG A 29 -1.73 -2.62 -15.90
C ARG A 29 -1.51 -2.43 -14.40
N SER A 30 -2.59 -2.55 -13.62
CA SER A 30 -2.53 -2.38 -12.18
C SER A 30 -1.72 -3.55 -11.65
N SER A 31 -0.70 -3.26 -10.86
CA SER A 31 0.00 -4.30 -10.12
C SER A 31 -1.00 -5.03 -9.25
N ILE A 32 -0.81 -6.34 -9.05
CA ILE A 32 -1.58 -7.11 -8.06
C ILE A 32 -1.45 -6.54 -6.64
N LEU A 33 -0.42 -5.73 -6.38
CA LEU A 33 -0.22 -5.02 -5.12
C LEU A 33 -0.98 -3.69 -5.00
N ASP A 34 -1.49 -3.13 -6.09
CA ASP A 34 -2.14 -1.81 -6.07
C ASP A 34 -3.40 -1.73 -5.20
N PRO A 35 -4.27 -2.77 -5.15
CA PRO A 35 -5.40 -2.79 -4.21
C PRO A 35 -4.98 -2.68 -2.75
N TYR A 36 -3.75 -3.10 -2.42
CA TYR A 36 -3.22 -3.15 -1.05
C TYR A 36 -2.20 -2.04 -0.78
N ARG A 37 -2.14 -1.02 -1.65
CA ARG A 37 -1.16 0.07 -1.55
C ARG A 37 -1.17 0.74 -0.19
N LEU A 38 -2.34 1.08 0.33
CA LEU A 38 -2.47 1.78 1.62
C LEU A 38 -1.92 0.90 2.75
N GLU A 39 -2.41 -0.32 2.86
CA GLU A 39 -1.96 -1.28 3.89
C GLU A 39 -0.45 -1.53 3.83
N ILE A 40 0.11 -1.73 2.63
CA ILE A 40 1.56 -1.96 2.45
C ILE A 40 2.37 -0.72 2.84
N MET A 41 1.92 0.47 2.44
CA MET A 41 2.61 1.73 2.76
C MET A 41 2.57 2.01 4.26
N THR A 42 1.43 1.81 4.92
CA THR A 42 1.31 1.93 6.38
C THR A 42 2.21 0.93 7.11
N LEU A 43 2.23 -0.34 6.69
CA LEU A 43 3.14 -1.34 7.26
C LEU A 43 4.61 -0.94 7.13
N TYR A 44 5.00 -0.37 5.99
CA TYR A 44 6.38 0.00 5.71
C TYR A 44 6.81 1.33 6.36
N ASP A 45 5.98 2.36 6.25
CA ASP A 45 6.32 3.74 6.69
C ASP A 45 5.99 3.97 8.16
N GLU A 46 4.82 3.54 8.62
CA GLU A 46 4.34 3.83 9.98
C GLU A 46 4.80 2.76 10.97
N PHE A 47 4.67 1.49 10.59
CA PHE A 47 5.07 0.36 11.44
C PHE A 47 6.52 -0.11 11.22
N GLY A 48 7.25 0.49 10.27
CA GLY A 48 8.66 0.18 10.02
C GLY A 48 8.94 -1.28 9.63
N GLN A 49 7.94 -1.99 9.09
CA GLN A 49 8.06 -3.41 8.81
C GLN A 49 9.01 -3.68 7.64
N SER A 50 9.82 -4.74 7.78
CA SER A 50 10.72 -5.16 6.72
C SER A 50 9.97 -5.69 5.50
N GLY A 51 10.59 -5.64 4.32
CA GLY A 51 10.01 -6.23 3.10
C GLY A 51 9.72 -7.74 3.23
N THR A 52 10.45 -8.46 4.08
CA THR A 52 10.17 -9.87 4.40
C THR A 52 8.89 -10.03 5.23
N ALA A 53 8.68 -9.17 6.23
CA ALA A 53 7.46 -9.19 7.04
C ALA A 53 6.22 -8.88 6.18
N ILE A 54 6.32 -7.88 5.29
CA ILE A 54 5.25 -7.54 4.34
C ILE A 54 5.01 -8.70 3.36
N GLN A 55 6.07 -9.39 2.91
CA GLN A 55 5.93 -10.58 2.06
C GLN A 55 5.15 -11.70 2.76
N ILE A 56 5.46 -11.99 4.03
CA ILE A 56 4.75 -13.01 4.81
C ILE A 56 3.28 -12.60 5.01
N TRP A 57 3.04 -11.34 5.36
CA TRP A 57 1.68 -10.82 5.50
C TRP A 57 0.87 -10.92 4.20
N LEU A 58 1.46 -10.59 3.05
CA LEU A 58 0.83 -10.74 1.73
C LEU A 58 0.48 -12.20 1.43
N ALA A 59 1.39 -13.13 1.74
CA ALA A 59 1.15 -14.55 1.53
C ALA A 59 0.04 -15.10 2.43
N HIS A 60 0.03 -14.74 3.72
CA HIS A 60 -0.92 -15.30 4.69
C HIS A 60 -2.30 -14.64 4.66
N LYS A 61 -2.37 -13.30 4.59
CA LYS A 61 -3.63 -12.57 4.70
C LYS A 61 -4.30 -12.33 3.35
N LYS A 62 -3.53 -12.26 2.26
CA LYS A 62 -4.05 -11.91 0.92
C LYS A 62 -3.81 -12.99 -0.14
N ASN A 63 -3.17 -14.11 0.21
CA ASN A 63 -2.81 -15.20 -0.72
C ASN A 63 -1.96 -14.72 -1.93
N ILE A 64 -1.06 -13.76 -1.69
CA ILE A 64 -0.20 -13.17 -2.72
C ILE A 64 1.25 -13.57 -2.48
N TYR A 65 1.82 -14.33 -3.41
CA TYR A 65 3.22 -14.75 -3.38
C TYR A 65 4.05 -13.84 -4.27
N ILE A 66 4.85 -12.98 -3.66
CA ILE A 66 5.72 -12.04 -4.37
C ILE A 66 7.05 -11.91 -3.65
N THR A 67 8.11 -11.59 -4.38
CA THR A 67 9.44 -11.43 -3.79
C THR A 67 9.55 -10.10 -3.04
N LYS A 68 10.32 -10.09 -1.94
CA LYS A 68 10.68 -8.85 -1.22
C LYS A 68 11.18 -7.71 -2.12
N GLY A 69 11.92 -8.06 -3.18
CA GLY A 69 12.46 -7.08 -4.14
C GLY A 69 11.37 -6.41 -4.99
N MET A 70 10.34 -7.17 -5.38
CA MET A 70 9.18 -6.63 -6.08
C MET A 70 8.35 -5.70 -5.18
N ILE A 71 8.17 -6.06 -3.90
CA ILE A 71 7.53 -5.20 -2.90
C ILE A 71 8.28 -3.88 -2.77
N TYR A 72 9.61 -3.95 -2.59
CA TYR A 72 10.45 -2.76 -2.47
C TYR A 72 10.38 -1.85 -3.71
N LYS A 73 10.51 -2.44 -4.91
CA LYS A 73 10.35 -1.69 -6.16
C LYS A 73 8.99 -1.01 -6.25
N ARG A 74 7.94 -1.66 -5.76
CA ARG A 74 6.59 -1.10 -5.78
C ARG A 74 6.42 0.06 -4.81
N ILE A 75 6.95 -0.05 -3.60
CA ILE A 75 6.97 1.03 -2.61
C ILE A 75 7.70 2.26 -3.18
N GLN A 76 8.89 2.06 -3.75
CA GLN A 76 9.66 3.14 -4.39
C GLN A 76 8.89 3.81 -5.53
N TYR A 77 8.19 3.02 -6.34
CA TYR A 77 7.32 3.54 -7.39
C TYR A 77 6.21 4.43 -6.83
N TRP A 78 5.51 3.98 -5.78
CA TRP A 78 4.44 4.75 -5.15
C TRP A 78 4.93 6.04 -4.48
N ARG A 79 6.11 6.05 -3.87
CA ARG A 79 6.73 7.27 -3.31
C ARG A 79 7.04 8.29 -4.41
N LYS A 80 7.67 7.86 -5.50
CA LYS A 80 7.95 8.74 -6.66
C LYS A 80 6.68 9.32 -7.27
N LEU A 81 5.60 8.55 -7.34
CA LEU A 81 4.30 9.06 -7.80
C LEU A 81 3.80 10.19 -6.88
N ASN A 82 3.83 9.99 -5.56
CA ASN A 82 3.39 11.01 -4.61
C ASN A 82 4.24 12.29 -4.71
N GLU A 83 5.57 12.15 -4.83
CA GLU A 83 6.46 13.30 -5.03
C GLU A 83 6.14 14.06 -6.32
N SER A 84 5.85 13.35 -7.42
CA SER A 84 5.46 13.99 -8.68
C SER A 84 4.13 14.74 -8.57
N MET A 85 3.14 14.18 -7.87
CA MET A 85 1.86 14.84 -7.66
C MET A 85 2.01 16.12 -6.83
N ILE A 86 2.83 16.10 -5.78
CA ILE A 86 3.13 17.28 -4.97
C ILE A 86 3.83 18.37 -5.78
N LYS A 87 4.75 18.00 -6.68
CA LYS A 87 5.42 18.96 -7.57
C LYS A 87 4.45 19.60 -8.57
N ASP A 88 3.58 18.80 -9.17
CA ASP A 88 2.58 19.28 -10.13
C ASP A 88 1.56 20.22 -9.46
N GLU A 89 1.19 19.94 -8.20
CA GLU A 89 0.28 20.80 -7.42
C GLU A 89 0.93 22.13 -7.06
N LYS A 90 2.20 22.14 -6.64
CA LYS A 90 2.96 23.38 -6.38
C LYS A 90 3.10 24.26 -7.61
N GLN A 91 3.18 23.68 -8.81
CA GLN A 91 3.30 24.44 -10.06
C GLN A 91 1.97 25.09 -10.50
N ARG A 92 0.82 24.64 -10.00
CA ARG A 92 -0.51 25.18 -10.35
C ARG A 92 -0.97 26.31 -9.43
N GLN A 93 -0.26 26.55 -8.32
CA GLN A 93 -0.55 27.62 -7.36
C GLN A 93 0.28 28.89 -7.60
N ILE A 94 0.99 28.97 -8.73
CA ILE A 94 1.75 30.14 -9.23
C ILE A 94 1.06 30.61 -10.51
#